data_AF-A0A533X919-F1
#
_entry.id   AF-A0A533X919-F1
#
_cell.length_a   1.000
_cell.length_b   1.000
_cell.length_c   1.000
_cell.angle_alpha   90.00
_cell.angle_beta   90.00
_cell.angle_gamma   90.00
#
_symmetry.space_group_name_H-M   'P 1'
#
loop_
_entity.id
_entity.type
_entity.pdbx_description
1 polymer ?
#
loop_
_entity_poly.entity_id
_entity_poly.type
_entity_poly.pdbx_seq_one_letter_code
_entity_poly.pdbx_strand_id
1 'polypeptide(L)'
;MGRLAYAYAVSGRSGEARKILAELQEESRQRYVSPVAFALVHCGLDEKNEATRWLERAYEEKAGGIASLKVRPIWSDLRSEPGFVKLLAQMGLTKKSESPEGGLRGNRV
;
A
#
# COMPACT_ATOMS: atom_id res chain seq x y z
N MET A 1 -4.22 11.52 9.79
CA MET A 1 -4.93 10.43 10.49
C MET A 1 -4.30 9.04 10.26
N GLY A 2 -4.12 8.54 9.03
CA GLY A 2 -3.61 7.16 8.81
C GLY A 2 -2.26 6.79 9.49
N ARG A 3 -1.27 7.70 9.55
CA ARG A 3 0.01 7.41 10.25
C ARG A 3 -0.11 7.40 11.78
N LEU A 4 -1.00 8.20 12.33
CA LEU A 4 -1.27 8.25 13.78
C LEU A 4 -2.00 6.98 14.22
N ALA A 5 -2.99 6.54 13.44
CA ALA A 5 -3.69 5.28 13.66
C ALA A 5 -2.75 4.08 13.58
N TYR A 6 -1.84 4.07 12.58
CA TYR A 6 -0.79 3.05 12.50
C TYR A 6 0.10 3.05 13.76
N ALA A 7 0.55 4.22 14.22
CA ALA A 7 1.36 4.33 15.43
C ALA A 7 0.63 3.82 16.69
N TYR A 8 -0.68 4.07 16.82
CA TYR A 8 -1.48 3.49 17.90
C TYR A 8 -1.63 1.98 17.77
N ALA A 9 -1.84 1.48 16.56
CA ALA A 9 -2.03 0.06 16.34
C ALA A 9 -0.75 -0.75 16.68
N VAL A 10 0.42 -0.30 16.21
CA VAL A 10 1.70 -0.97 16.50
C VAL A 10 2.19 -0.80 17.94
N SER A 11 1.65 0.17 18.70
CA SER A 11 1.91 0.33 20.13
C SER A 11 0.96 -0.47 21.03
N GLY A 12 0.16 -1.37 20.45
CA GLY A 12 -0.81 -2.19 21.18
C GLY A 12 -2.08 -1.45 21.57
N ARG A 13 -2.24 -0.18 21.14
CA ARG A 13 -3.42 0.66 21.40
C ARG A 13 -4.48 0.45 20.31
N SER A 14 -4.85 -0.81 20.08
CA SER A 14 -5.77 -1.23 19.01
C SER A 14 -7.14 -0.54 19.09
N GLY A 15 -7.61 -0.22 20.30
CA GLY A 15 -8.87 0.51 20.51
C GLY A 15 -8.85 1.92 19.92
N GLU A 16 -7.74 2.65 20.01
CA GLU A 16 -7.63 3.99 19.42
C GLU A 16 -7.36 3.95 17.93
N ALA A 17 -6.61 2.97 17.45
CA ALA A 17 -6.50 2.71 16.02
C ALA A 17 -7.87 2.46 15.38
N ARG A 18 -8.75 1.68 16.04
CA ARG A 18 -10.13 1.46 15.58
C ARG A 18 -11.02 2.70 15.67
N LYS A 19 -10.83 3.57 16.67
CA LYS A 19 -11.52 4.87 16.72
C LYS A 19 -11.16 5.73 15.51
N ILE A 20 -9.87 5.83 15.19
CA ILE A 20 -9.44 6.59 14.01
C ILE A 20 -9.93 5.93 12.72
N LEU A 21 -10.00 4.60 12.66
CA LEU A 21 -10.61 3.90 11.52
C LEU A 21 -12.07 4.30 11.33
N ALA A 22 -12.85 4.34 12.41
CA ALA A 22 -14.25 4.77 12.37
C ALA A 22 -14.39 6.25 11.95
N GLU A 23 -13.52 7.13 12.45
CA GLU A 23 -13.46 8.54 12.02
C GLU A 23 -13.14 8.66 10.53
N LEU A 24 -12.15 7.90 10.02
CA LEU A 24 -11.81 7.86 8.61
C LEU A 24 -12.99 7.38 7.76
N GLN A 25 -13.74 6.37 8.23
CA GLN A 25 -14.93 5.87 7.54
C GLN A 25 -16.02 6.93 7.47
N GLU A 26 -16.31 7.62 8.58
CA GLU A 26 -17.31 8.68 8.60
C GLU A 26 -16.90 9.87 7.72
N GLU A 27 -15.63 10.26 7.80
CA GLU A 27 -15.06 11.30 6.95
C GLU A 27 -15.14 10.94 5.47
N SER A 28 -14.94 9.67 5.11
CA SER A 28 -15.03 9.19 3.72
C SER A 28 -16.42 9.29 3.11
N ARG A 29 -17.47 9.37 3.94
CA ARG A 29 -18.86 9.59 3.50
C ARG A 29 -19.09 11.04 3.07
N GLN A 30 -18.31 11.97 3.61
CA GLN A 30 -18.48 13.41 3.40
C GLN A 30 -17.44 14.00 2.46
N ARG A 31 -16.23 13.46 2.45
CA ARG A 31 -15.13 13.91 1.60
C ARG A 31 -14.25 12.76 1.15
N TYR A 32 -13.47 13.00 0.10
CA TYR A 32 -12.47 12.02 -0.33
C TYR A 32 -11.42 11.79 0.76
N VAL A 33 -11.27 10.53 1.14
CA VAL A 33 -10.21 10.05 2.03
C VAL A 33 -9.40 9.02 1.26
N SER A 34 -8.08 9.17 1.23
CA SER A 34 -7.21 8.26 0.50
C SER A 34 -7.36 6.81 1.01
N PRO A 35 -7.62 5.83 0.13
CA PRO A 35 -7.65 4.41 0.49
C PRO A 35 -6.38 3.91 1.19
N VAL A 36 -5.22 4.55 0.93
CA VAL A 36 -3.95 4.26 1.60
C VAL A 36 -4.03 4.53 3.12
N ALA A 37 -4.84 5.50 3.55
CA ALA A 37 -5.02 5.80 4.98
C ALA A 37 -5.67 4.63 5.72
N PHE A 38 -6.67 3.99 5.11
CA PHE A 38 -7.33 2.80 5.65
C PHE A 38 -6.37 1.61 5.68
N ALA A 39 -5.64 1.38 4.58
CA ALA A 39 -4.65 0.32 4.50
C ALA A 39 -3.59 0.41 5.61
N LEU A 40 -3.14 1.63 5.95
CA LEU A 40 -2.18 1.85 7.04
C LEU A 40 -2.75 1.43 8.40
N VAL A 41 -4.01 1.74 8.68
CA VAL A 41 -4.62 1.39 9.98
C VAL A 41 -4.76 -0.12 10.11
N HIS A 42 -5.32 -0.77 9.08
CA HIS A 42 -5.47 -2.23 9.06
C HIS A 42 -4.13 -2.96 9.12
N CYS A 43 -3.09 -2.43 8.46
CA CYS A 43 -1.75 -2.99 8.54
C CYS A 43 -1.19 -2.92 9.97
N GLY A 44 -1.38 -1.80 10.67
CA GLY A 44 -0.93 -1.70 12.07
C GLY A 44 -1.75 -2.56 13.03
N LEU A 45 -2.99 -2.92 12.68
CA LEU A 45 -3.86 -3.82 13.42
C LEU A 45 -3.61 -5.31 13.12
N ASP A 46 -2.62 -5.62 12.27
CA ASP A 46 -2.33 -6.97 11.73
C ASP A 46 -3.49 -7.57 10.91
N GLU A 47 -4.39 -6.72 10.41
CA GLU A 47 -5.54 -7.10 9.57
C GLU A 47 -5.13 -7.12 8.08
N LYS A 48 -4.21 -8.04 7.75
CA LYS A 48 -3.49 -8.06 6.46
C LYS A 48 -4.39 -8.16 5.22
N ASN A 49 -5.44 -8.98 5.30
CA ASN A 49 -6.41 -9.14 4.22
C ASN A 49 -7.13 -7.82 3.90
N GLU A 50 -7.53 -7.08 4.93
CA GLU A 50 -8.24 -5.82 4.78
C GLU A 50 -7.30 -4.72 4.30
N ALA A 51 -6.07 -4.68 4.86
CA ALA A 51 -5.03 -3.77 4.38
C ALA A 51 -4.77 -3.96 2.88
N THR A 52 -4.70 -5.20 2.41
CA THR A 52 -4.50 -5.53 0.99
C THR A 52 -5.66 -5.06 0.11
N ARG A 53 -6.92 -5.29 0.53
CA ARG A 53 -8.10 -4.81 -0.20
C ARG A 53 -8.11 -3.30 -0.36
N TRP A 54 -7.75 -2.55 0.68
CA TRP A 54 -7.65 -1.10 0.61
C TRP A 54 -6.53 -0.61 -0.32
N LEU A 55 -5.44 -1.38 -0.44
CA LEU A 55 -4.37 -1.10 -1.39
C LEU A 55 -4.76 -1.42 -2.84
N GLU A 56 -5.51 -2.49 -3.08
CA GLU A 56 -6.08 -2.80 -4.40
C GLU A 56 -7.01 -1.67 -4.84
N ARG A 57 -7.90 -1.21 -3.96
CA ARG A 57 -8.75 -0.05 -4.21
C ARG A 57 -7.96 1.23 -4.45
N ALA A 58 -6.90 1.47 -3.68
CA ALA A 58 -5.99 2.60 -3.90
C ALA A 58 -5.39 2.59 -5.31
N TYR A 59 -5.12 1.40 -5.86
CA TYR A 59 -4.54 1.24 -7.19
C TYR A 59 -5.59 1.49 -8.28
N GLU A 60 -6.80 0.95 -8.12
CA GLU A 60 -7.94 1.19 -9.02
C GLU A 60 -8.29 2.68 -9.10
N GLU A 61 -8.34 3.37 -7.95
CA GLU A 61 -8.62 4.80 -7.86
C GLU A 61 -7.43 5.69 -8.27
N LYS A 62 -6.27 5.10 -8.60
CA LYS A 62 -5.01 5.82 -8.87
C LYS A 62 -4.65 6.81 -7.73
N ALA A 63 -4.95 6.42 -6.50
CA ALA A 63 -4.76 7.25 -5.33
C ALA A 63 -3.26 7.55 -5.11
N GLY A 64 -2.96 8.80 -4.74
CA GLY A 64 -1.60 9.21 -4.40
C GLY A 64 -1.00 8.38 -3.26
N GLY A 65 0.26 7.98 -3.41
CA GLY A 65 0.99 7.19 -2.40
C GLY A 65 1.15 5.69 -2.73
N ILE A 66 0.32 5.16 -3.65
CA ILE A 66 0.43 3.78 -4.15
C ILE A 66 1.82 3.49 -4.73
N ALA A 67 2.41 4.43 -5.47
CA ALA A 67 3.73 4.30 -6.10
C ALA A 67 4.89 4.03 -5.11
N SER A 68 4.70 4.35 -3.82
CA SER A 68 5.70 4.13 -2.77
C SER A 68 5.56 2.79 -2.03
N LEU A 69 4.62 1.93 -2.43
CA LEU A 69 4.33 0.65 -1.76
C LEU A 69 5.56 -0.27 -1.66
N LYS A 70 6.36 -0.37 -2.71
CA LYS A 70 7.54 -1.27 -2.72
C LYS A 70 8.63 -0.83 -1.73
N VAL A 71 8.75 0.47 -1.50
CA VAL A 71 9.89 1.07 -0.79
C VAL A 71 9.61 1.24 0.71
N ARG A 72 8.34 1.41 1.10
CA ARG A 72 7.99 1.67 2.51
C ARG A 72 8.06 0.37 3.33
N PRO A 73 8.87 0.31 4.40
CA PRO A 73 8.97 -0.87 5.29
C PRO A 73 7.65 -1.22 5.98
N ILE A 74 6.74 -0.26 6.08
CA ILE A 74 5.42 -0.43 6.71
C ILE A 74 4.57 -1.54 6.08
N TRP A 75 4.85 -1.91 4.83
CA TRP A 75 4.13 -2.96 4.11
C TRP A 75 4.90 -4.29 4.09
N SER A 76 6.00 -4.39 4.84
CA SER A 76 6.85 -5.58 4.83
C SER A 76 6.08 -6.84 5.21
N ASP A 77 5.17 -6.74 6.19
CA ASP A 77 4.32 -7.85 6.62
C ASP A 77 3.29 -8.28 5.57
N LEU A 78 2.93 -7.40 4.64
CA LEU A 78 2.03 -7.69 3.52
C LEU A 78 2.77 -8.32 2.33
N ARG A 79 4.11 -8.30 2.28
CA ARG A 79 4.87 -8.84 1.12
C ARG A 79 4.66 -10.33 0.89
N SER A 80 4.24 -11.05 1.93
CA SER A 80 3.90 -12.47 1.85
C SER A 80 2.45 -12.74 1.47
N GLU A 81 1.59 -11.71 1.45
CA GLU A 81 0.17 -11.86 1.13
C GLU A 81 -0.04 -12.02 -0.38
N PRO A 82 -0.76 -13.07 -0.83
CA PRO A 82 -0.99 -13.31 -2.26
C PRO A 82 -1.61 -12.11 -2.99
N GLY A 83 -2.55 -11.40 -2.34
CA GLY A 83 -3.18 -10.20 -2.92
C GLY A 83 -2.19 -9.04 -3.10
N PHE A 84 -1.27 -8.84 -2.15
CA PHE A 84 -0.25 -7.80 -2.23
C PHE A 84 0.79 -8.12 -3.31
N VAL A 85 1.18 -9.39 -3.45
CA VAL A 85 2.05 -9.84 -4.55
C VAL A 85 1.41 -9.60 -5.91
N LYS A 86 0.12 -9.94 -6.06
CA LYS A 86 -0.65 -9.68 -7.28
C LYS A 86 -0.73 -8.19 -7.59
N LEU A 87 -0.98 -7.36 -6.58
CA LEU A 87 -1.02 -5.91 -6.71
C LEU A 87 0.32 -5.35 -7.20
N LEU A 88 1.44 -5.78 -6.61
CA LEU A 88 2.78 -5.39 -7.09
C LEU A 88 3.03 -5.81 -8.54
N ALA A 89 2.51 -6.96 -8.97
CA ALA A 89 2.63 -7.43 -10.34
C ALA A 89 1.86 -6.53 -11.31
N GLN A 90 0.62 -6.17 -10.95
CA GLN A 90 -0.20 -5.23 -11.72
C GLN A 90 0.45 -3.85 -11.85
N MET A 91 1.12 -3.39 -10.78
CA MET A 91 1.88 -2.14 -10.80
C MET A 91 3.19 -2.19 -11.59
N GLY A 92 3.59 -3.36 -12.12
CA GLY A 92 4.90 -3.55 -12.77
C GLY A 92 6.08 -3.47 -11.80
N LEU A 93 5.82 -3.61 -10.49
CA LEU A 93 6.80 -3.49 -9.42
C LEU A 93 7.40 -4.83 -8.99
N THR A 94 6.86 -5.96 -9.47
CA THR A 94 7.54 -7.26 -9.40
C THR A 94 8.75 -7.25 -10.32
N LYS A 95 9.90 -7.69 -9.82
CA LYS A 95 11.13 -7.75 -10.61
C LYS A 95 10.92 -8.74 -11.77
N LYS A 96 10.53 -8.26 -12.95
CA LYS A 96 10.80 -8.98 -14.20
C LYS A 96 12.28 -8.80 -14.45
N SER A 97 13.07 -9.77 -14.05
CA SER A 97 14.43 -9.95 -14.55
C SER A 97 14.32 -10.30 -16.02
N GLU A 98 14.29 -9.29 -16.88
CA GLU A 98 14.63 -9.40 -18.30
C GLU A 98 15.31 -8.09 -18.69
N SER A 99 16.63 -8.07 -18.57
CA SER A 99 17.45 -7.38 -19.56
C SER A 99 17.37 -8.22 -20.83
N PRO A 100 16.88 -7.69 -21.96
CA PRO A 100 17.42 -8.11 -23.23
C PRO A 100 18.72 -7.32 -23.44
N GLU A 101 19.85 -8.01 -23.32
CA GLU A 101 21.03 -7.62 -24.09
C GLU A 101 20.64 -7.64 -25.57
N GLY A 102 20.76 -6.49 -26.25
CA GLY A 102 20.56 -6.41 -27.70
C GLY A 102 20.06 -5.04 -28.17
N GLY A 103 20.97 -4.20 -28.69
CA GLY A 103 20.56 -2.99 -29.41
C GLY A 103 21.61 -1.89 -29.61
N LEU A 104 22.74 -2.22 -30.25
CA LEU A 104 23.51 -1.41 -31.21
C LEU A 104 23.38 0.15 -31.20
N ARG A 105 24.49 0.83 -30.89
CA ARG A 105 25.05 1.99 -31.61
C ARG A 105 26.57 1.88 -31.46
N GLY A 106 27.39 1.61 -32.47
CA GLY A 106 27.42 2.22 -33.79
C GLY A 106 28.21 3.53 -33.72
N ASN A 107 29.40 3.55 -34.35
CA ASN A 107 30.30 4.69 -34.65
C ASN A 107 31.39 4.96 -33.58
N ARG A 108 32.69 5.11 -33.89
CA ARG A 108 33.38 5.42 -35.16
C ARG A 108 34.85 4.97 -35.06
N VAL A 109 35.43 4.58 -36.20
CA VAL A 109 36.88 4.42 -36.43
C VAL A 109 37.62 5.75 -36.34
#